data_AF-A0A6G0TRA6-F1
#
_entry.id   AF-A0A6G0TRA6-F1
#
_cell.length_a   1.000
_cell.length_b   1.000
_cell.length_c   1.000
_cell.angle_alpha   90.00
_cell.angle_beta   90.00
_cell.angle_gamma   90.00
#
_symmetry.space_group_name_H-M   'P 1'
#
loop_
_entity.id
_entity.type
_entity.pdbx_description
1 polymer ?
#
loop_
_entity_poly.entity_id
_entity_poly.type
_entity_poly.pdbx_seq_one_letter_code
_entity_poly.pdbx_strand_id
1 'polypeptide(L)'
;MKSSFRSGRRLRTLYLIPHVFENALKHPDQHRLVNEERYLFWVSHRKFSAPRHGSMGFYPKKRARRHRGRVKSFPKDDPSKPIHLTAFIAYKAGMTHVVREADRPGSKLNKKEIVEPVTILEAPPMIIVGVVGYVETPYGLKPLKTVFAEHLSEDCRRRFYKNWYVLFGKNGYLFNFSQ
;
A
#
# COMPACT_ATOMS: atom_id res chain seq x y z
N MET A 1 -25.97 47.98 -18.45
CA MET A 1 -27.42 48.13 -18.74
C MET A 1 -27.98 46.73 -18.94
N LYS A 2 -28.78 46.24 -17.98
CA LYS A 2 -30.19 45.78 -18.11
C LYS A 2 -30.36 44.73 -19.23
N SER A 3 -30.84 43.51 -18.99
CA SER A 3 -32.11 43.13 -18.32
C SER A 3 -32.14 41.59 -18.15
N SER A 4 -32.55 41.00 -17.02
CA SER A 4 -33.93 40.63 -16.62
C SER A 4 -34.54 39.53 -17.53
N PHE A 5 -35.36 38.55 -17.14
CA PHE A 5 -36.09 38.16 -15.94
C PHE A 5 -36.86 36.85 -16.28
N ARG A 6 -37.08 35.99 -15.28
CA ARG A 6 -38.08 34.90 -15.10
C ARG A 6 -39.02 34.43 -16.24
N SER A 7 -39.23 33.10 -16.31
CA SER A 7 -40.52 32.36 -16.24
C SER A 7 -40.36 30.96 -16.87
N GLY A 8 -41.06 29.86 -16.56
CA GLY A 8 -42.10 29.50 -15.60
C GLY A 8 -42.04 27.96 -15.41
N ARG A 9 -42.14 27.48 -14.17
CA ARG A 9 -43.24 26.64 -13.65
C ARG A 9 -43.71 25.43 -14.48
N ARG A 10 -43.71 24.31 -13.73
CA ARG A 10 -44.70 23.20 -13.72
C ARG A 10 -44.70 22.24 -14.90
N LEU A 11 -44.33 20.99 -14.62
CA LEU A 11 -45.30 19.88 -14.66
C LEU A 11 -45.00 18.91 -13.51
N ARG A 12 -45.89 18.91 -12.52
CA ARG A 12 -46.02 17.82 -11.54
C ARG A 12 -46.86 16.76 -12.23
N THR A 13 -46.32 15.57 -12.43
CA THR A 13 -47.14 14.40 -12.77
C THR A 13 -47.87 13.99 -11.49
N LEU A 14 -49.17 14.26 -11.49
CA LEU A 14 -50.14 13.86 -10.51
C LEU A 14 -50.24 12.33 -10.54
N TYR A 15 -49.91 11.65 -9.44
CA TYR A 15 -50.44 10.31 -9.20
C TYR A 15 -51.80 10.43 -8.53
N LEU A 16 -52.73 9.63 -9.05
CA LEU A 16 -54.17 9.70 -8.88
C LEU A 16 -54.63 9.46 -7.43
N ILE A 17 -55.80 10.03 -7.17
CA ILE A 17 -56.61 10.18 -5.95
C ILE A 17 -57.15 8.84 -5.39
N PRO A 18 -57.56 8.82 -4.10
CA PRO A 18 -57.68 7.66 -3.26
C PRO A 18 -59.07 7.01 -3.32
N HIS A 19 -59.14 5.77 -2.85
CA HIS A 19 -60.38 5.20 -2.38
C HIS A 19 -60.05 4.33 -1.17
N VAL A 20 -60.95 4.33 -0.19
CA VAL A 20 -60.97 3.54 1.06
C VAL A 20 -60.72 4.41 2.31
N PHE A 21 -61.81 4.51 3.08
CA PHE A 21 -61.97 4.99 4.46
C PHE A 21 -62.31 6.46 4.71
N GLU A 22 -63.49 6.81 4.19
CA GLU A 22 -64.56 7.40 4.99
C GLU A 22 -64.63 6.74 6.39
N ASN A 23 -64.20 7.46 7.43
CA ASN A 23 -64.64 7.40 8.84
C ASN A 23 -63.54 7.91 9.80
N ALA A 24 -63.52 9.22 10.06
CA ALA A 24 -63.03 9.78 11.34
C ALA A 24 -63.31 11.30 11.41
N LEU A 25 -64.51 11.75 11.06
CA LEU A 25 -65.03 13.02 11.57
C LEU A 25 -65.41 12.80 13.03
N LYS A 26 -64.47 13.01 13.95
CA LYS A 26 -64.63 13.27 15.39
C LYS A 26 -63.24 13.24 16.01
N HIS A 27 -62.61 14.39 16.25
CA HIS A 27 -61.73 14.73 17.39
C HIS A 27 -61.01 16.06 17.13
N PRO A 28 -61.12 17.07 18.03
CA PRO A 28 -60.51 18.38 17.88
C PRO A 28 -59.15 18.43 18.60
N ASP A 29 -58.10 17.84 18.04
CA ASP A 29 -56.75 17.91 18.63
C ASP A 29 -55.69 18.27 17.56
N GLN A 30 -55.69 19.54 17.14
CA GLN A 30 -54.79 20.09 16.13
C GLN A 30 -53.30 20.23 16.56
N HIS A 31 -52.94 19.86 17.79
CA HIS A 31 -51.59 20.06 18.32
C HIS A 31 -50.64 18.85 18.18
N ARG A 32 -51.13 17.69 17.71
CA ARG A 32 -50.31 16.46 17.62
C ARG A 32 -49.75 16.17 16.21
N LEU A 33 -50.30 16.80 15.17
CA LEU A 33 -49.91 16.55 13.77
C LEU A 33 -48.77 17.46 13.25
N VAL A 34 -48.17 18.29 14.09
CA VAL A 34 -47.05 19.16 13.70
C VAL A 34 -45.69 18.44 13.77
N ASN A 35 -45.65 17.23 14.34
CA ASN A 35 -44.40 16.51 14.62
C ASN A 35 -44.10 15.32 13.69
N GLU A 36 -45.02 14.89 12.82
CA GLU A 36 -44.77 13.77 11.90
C GLU A 36 -44.22 14.20 10.54
N GLU A 37 -44.51 15.42 10.07
CA GLU A 37 -43.99 15.93 8.79
C GLU A 37 -42.52 16.43 8.86
N ARG A 38 -41.88 16.38 10.04
CA ARG A 38 -40.49 16.83 10.25
C ARG A 38 -39.43 15.72 10.18
N TYR A 39 -39.80 14.48 9.85
CA TYR A 39 -38.84 13.36 9.74
C TYR A 39 -38.21 13.18 8.35
N LEU A 40 -38.44 14.11 7.42
CA LEU A 40 -37.74 14.24 6.14
C LEU A 40 -36.64 15.32 6.19
N PHE A 41 -36.08 15.59 7.38
CA PHE A 41 -34.91 16.45 7.51
C PHE A 41 -33.66 15.72 7.02
N TRP A 42 -33.36 15.93 5.74
CA TRP A 42 -32.08 15.73 5.07
C TRP A 42 -30.90 15.68 6.04
N VAL A 43 -30.25 14.51 6.17
CA VAL A 43 -28.95 14.38 6.84
C VAL A 43 -27.89 14.94 5.88
N SER A 44 -27.87 16.27 5.74
CA SER A 44 -26.89 16.97 4.93
C SER A 44 -25.65 17.22 5.78
N HIS A 45 -24.55 16.59 5.35
CA HIS A 45 -23.22 16.79 5.89
C HIS A 45 -22.98 16.30 7.32
N ARG A 46 -21.72 15.94 7.59
CA ARG A 46 -21.28 15.44 8.89
C ARG A 46 -21.32 16.59 9.91
N LYS A 47 -21.88 16.35 11.10
CA LYS A 47 -22.04 17.38 12.17
C LYS A 47 -20.71 18.02 12.63
N PHE A 48 -19.64 17.23 12.72
CA PHE A 48 -18.30 17.67 13.12
C PHE A 48 -17.28 17.15 12.14
N SER A 49 -16.29 17.95 11.74
CA SER A 49 -15.19 17.45 10.92
C SER A 49 -14.41 16.35 11.65
N ALA A 50 -13.88 15.37 10.92
CA ALA A 50 -12.81 14.56 11.46
C ALA A 50 -11.86 14.11 10.35
N PRO A 51 -10.61 13.77 10.72
CA PRO A 51 -9.65 13.21 9.78
C PRO A 51 -10.15 11.90 9.15
N ARG A 52 -9.65 11.62 7.95
CA ARG A 52 -9.94 10.38 7.24
C ARG A 52 -9.28 9.19 7.96
N HIS A 53 -10.00 8.08 8.09
CA HIS A 53 -9.41 6.86 8.65
C HIS A 53 -8.46 6.17 7.64
N GLY A 54 -7.16 6.28 7.92
CA GLY A 54 -6.11 5.61 7.18
C GLY A 54 -5.73 6.29 5.85
N SER A 55 -4.48 6.11 5.45
CA SER A 55 -3.94 6.65 4.21
C SER A 55 -4.45 5.89 2.97
N MET A 56 -4.83 6.64 1.93
CA MET A 56 -5.21 6.07 0.62
C MET A 56 -4.00 5.58 -0.18
N GLY A 57 -2.78 6.01 0.15
CA GLY A 57 -1.56 5.60 -0.57
C GLY A 57 -1.22 4.11 -0.44
N PHE A 58 -1.82 3.42 0.54
CA PHE A 58 -1.64 1.98 0.78
C PHE A 58 -2.81 1.14 0.24
N TYR A 59 -3.70 1.72 -0.56
CA TYR A 59 -4.71 0.95 -1.30
C TYR A 59 -4.12 0.39 -2.61
N PRO A 60 -4.52 -0.83 -3.02
CA PRO A 60 -5.42 -1.77 -2.36
C PRO A 60 -4.76 -2.53 -1.19
N LYS A 61 -5.48 -2.71 -0.08
CA LYS A 61 -5.05 -3.48 1.09
C LYS A 61 -5.16 -4.99 0.84
N LYS A 62 -4.33 -5.51 -0.05
CA LYS A 62 -4.27 -6.94 -0.42
C LYS A 62 -2.94 -7.57 -0.02
N ARG A 63 -2.90 -8.91 0.06
CA ARG A 63 -1.66 -9.65 0.32
C ARG A 63 -0.62 -9.35 -0.77
N ALA A 64 0.62 -9.12 -0.36
CA ALA A 64 1.72 -8.93 -1.28
C ALA A 64 1.95 -10.20 -2.13
N ARG A 65 2.21 -10.04 -3.42
CA ARG A 65 2.49 -11.16 -4.34
C ARG A 65 3.83 -11.83 -4.05
N ARG A 66 4.80 -11.08 -3.51
CA ARG A 66 6.16 -11.56 -3.23
C ARG A 66 6.37 -11.63 -1.73
N HIS A 67 7.08 -12.66 -1.28
CA HIS A 67 7.48 -12.81 0.12
C HIS A 67 8.58 -11.82 0.52
N ARG A 68 9.50 -11.52 -0.40
CA ARG A 68 10.55 -10.51 -0.20
C ARG A 68 10.11 -9.12 -0.66
N GLY A 69 10.59 -8.09 0.04
CA GLY A 69 10.44 -6.70 -0.38
C GLY A 69 11.04 -6.46 -1.77
N ARG A 70 10.38 -5.65 -2.59
CA ARG A 70 10.91 -5.20 -3.89
C ARG A 70 11.36 -3.76 -3.75
N VAL A 71 12.64 -3.49 -3.99
CA VAL A 71 13.17 -2.14 -4.13
C VAL A 71 12.63 -1.55 -5.45
N LYS A 72 11.95 -0.40 -5.38
CA LYS A 72 11.41 0.30 -6.55
C LYS A 72 12.37 1.37 -7.09
N SER A 73 13.18 1.94 -6.21
CA SER A 73 14.12 3.02 -6.49
C SER A 73 15.38 2.78 -5.66
N PHE A 74 16.52 2.75 -6.32
CA PHE A 74 17.83 2.75 -5.66
C PHE A 74 18.26 4.20 -5.35
N PRO A 75 19.26 4.39 -4.46
CA PRO A 75 19.90 5.70 -4.31
C PRO A 75 20.40 6.24 -5.66
N LYS A 76 20.45 7.57 -5.79
CA LYS A 76 21.05 8.20 -6.97
C LYS A 76 22.55 7.93 -7.00
N ASP A 77 23.08 7.69 -8.19
CA ASP A 77 24.49 7.38 -8.38
C ASP A 77 25.36 8.65 -8.25
N ASP A 78 26.58 8.48 -7.74
CA ASP A 78 27.61 9.51 -7.60
C ASP A 78 28.92 8.97 -8.19
N PRO A 79 29.28 9.38 -9.43
CA PRO A 79 30.46 8.85 -10.12
C PRO A 79 31.79 9.12 -9.41
N SER A 80 31.81 10.05 -8.46
CA SER A 80 33.02 10.41 -7.72
C SER A 80 33.42 9.35 -6.69
N LYS A 81 32.46 8.51 -6.27
CA LYS A 81 32.66 7.51 -5.21
C LYS A 81 32.99 6.15 -5.81
N PRO A 82 33.72 5.29 -5.08
CA PRO A 82 33.96 3.93 -5.52
C PRO A 82 32.65 3.14 -5.62
N ILE A 83 32.66 2.14 -6.50
CA ILE A 83 31.54 1.23 -6.71
C ILE A 83 31.21 0.51 -5.38
N HIS A 84 29.95 0.59 -4.97
CA HIS A 84 29.47 -0.05 -3.75
C HIS A 84 28.11 -0.74 -4.00
N LEU A 85 27.83 -1.78 -3.21
CA LEU A 85 26.55 -2.48 -3.26
C LEU A 85 25.48 -1.66 -2.50
N THR A 86 24.29 -1.55 -3.08
CA THR A 86 23.24 -0.66 -2.57
C THR A 86 22.21 -1.36 -1.68
N ALA A 87 22.11 -2.68 -1.74
CA ALA A 87 21.10 -3.44 -1.01
C ALA A 87 21.64 -4.78 -0.51
N PHE A 88 21.08 -5.21 0.62
CA PHE A 88 21.40 -6.48 1.27
C PHE A 88 20.11 -7.19 1.72
N ILE A 89 20.12 -8.52 1.75
CA ILE A 89 19.00 -9.34 2.24
C ILE A 89 19.35 -9.82 3.65
N ALA A 90 18.49 -9.51 4.61
CA ALA A 90 18.62 -9.99 5.98
C ALA A 90 17.30 -10.61 6.46
N TYR A 91 17.40 -11.47 7.47
CA TYR A 91 16.28 -12.19 8.07
C TYR A 91 16.07 -11.70 9.51
N LYS A 92 14.82 -11.47 9.90
CA LYS A 92 14.52 -11.02 11.27
C LYS A 92 14.73 -12.18 12.24
N ALA A 93 15.71 -12.05 13.13
CA ALA A 93 16.01 -13.04 14.17
C ALA A 93 15.22 -12.77 15.46
N GLY A 94 15.04 -11.50 15.84
CA GLY A 94 14.35 -11.14 17.08
C GLY A 94 14.33 -9.64 17.35
N MET A 95 13.89 -9.28 18.55
CA MET A 95 13.91 -7.91 19.07
C MET A 95 14.37 -7.92 20.51
N THR A 96 15.18 -6.95 20.89
CA THR A 96 15.68 -6.74 22.26
C THR A 96 15.63 -5.25 22.57
N HIS A 97 16.05 -4.85 23.78
CA HIS A 97 16.27 -3.45 24.12
C HIS A 97 17.76 -3.24 24.40
N VAL A 98 18.27 -2.06 24.04
CA VAL A 98 19.65 -1.65 24.32
C VAL A 98 19.61 -0.40 25.18
N VAL A 99 20.44 -0.39 26.21
CA VAL A 99 20.72 0.80 27.00
C VAL A 99 21.90 1.50 26.33
N ARG A 100 21.72 2.77 25.95
CA ARG A 100 22.81 3.60 25.44
C ARG A 100 22.75 5.00 26.03
N GLU A 101 23.91 5.64 26.15
CA GLU A 101 23.97 7.06 26.47
C GLU A 101 23.53 7.89 25.25
N ALA A 102 22.70 8.90 25.48
CA ALA A 102 22.26 9.79 24.41
C ALA A 102 23.14 11.03 24.33
N ASP A 103 23.85 11.17 23.20
CA ASP A 103 24.57 12.39 22.82
C ASP A 103 23.72 13.20 21.83
N ARG A 104 22.89 14.10 22.37
CA ARG A 104 22.02 15.00 21.61
C ARG A 104 22.01 16.36 22.30
N PRO A 105 22.93 17.27 21.94
CA PRO A 105 23.02 18.58 22.58
C PRO A 105 21.70 19.34 22.41
N GLY A 106 21.20 19.96 23.49
CA GLY A 106 19.90 20.64 23.53
C GLY A 106 18.70 19.76 23.90
N SER A 107 18.86 18.44 24.02
CA SER A 107 17.82 17.54 24.52
C SER A 107 17.86 17.44 26.05
N LYS A 108 16.69 17.31 26.70
CA LYS A 108 16.58 16.99 28.14
C LYS A 108 17.19 15.63 28.52
N LEU A 109 17.40 14.78 27.52
CA LEU A 109 17.94 13.42 27.64
C LEU A 109 19.45 13.36 27.35
N ASN A 110 20.12 14.49 27.17
CA ASN A 110 21.56 14.50 26.89
C ASN A 110 22.36 13.93 28.08
N LYS A 111 23.35 13.07 27.79
CA LYS A 111 24.21 12.39 28.77
C LYS A 111 23.44 11.55 29.80
N LYS A 112 22.29 11.01 29.40
CA LYS A 112 21.50 10.08 30.21
C LYS A 112 21.36 8.76 29.46
N GLU A 113 21.20 7.70 30.24
CA GLU A 113 20.89 6.38 29.72
C GLU A 113 19.46 6.34 29.19
N ILE A 114 19.30 5.86 27.95
CA ILE A 114 18.00 5.63 27.32
C ILE A 114 17.91 4.17 26.93
N VAL A 115 16.77 3.57 27.21
CA VAL A 115 16.41 2.22 26.74
C VAL A 115 15.68 2.34 25.42
N GLU A 116 16.28 1.85 24.33
CA GLU A 116 15.67 1.87 23.00
C GLU A 116 15.41 0.43 22.49
N PRO A 117 14.23 0.17 21.89
CA PRO A 117 13.96 -1.13 21.28
C PRO A 117 14.75 -1.27 19.98
N VAL A 118 15.45 -2.40 19.83
CA VAL A 118 16.23 -2.73 18.64
C VAL A 118 15.72 -4.02 18.00
N THR A 119 15.85 -4.11 16.67
CA THR A 119 15.53 -5.33 15.92
C THR A 119 16.84 -5.97 15.45
N ILE A 120 17.01 -7.25 15.75
CA ILE A 120 18.18 -8.03 15.35
C ILE A 120 17.88 -8.69 14.01
N LEU A 121 18.71 -8.41 13.02
CA LEU A 121 18.64 -8.99 11.68
C LEU A 121 19.86 -9.86 11.44
N GLU A 122 19.63 -11.14 11.13
CA GLU A 122 20.69 -12.05 10.68
C GLU A 122 20.96 -11.80 9.20
N ALA A 123 22.24 -11.57 8.88
CA ALA A 123 22.70 -11.17 7.56
C ALA A 123 23.76 -12.17 7.06
N PRO A 124 23.35 -13.38 6.60
CA PRO A 124 24.29 -14.36 6.08
C PRO A 124 24.98 -13.82 4.82
N PRO A 125 26.25 -14.20 4.56
CA PRO A 125 27.00 -13.72 3.40
C PRO A 125 26.28 -14.08 2.09
N MET A 126 26.08 -13.09 1.22
CA MET A 126 25.40 -13.28 -0.06
C MET A 126 26.40 -13.68 -1.15
N ILE A 127 26.01 -14.65 -1.98
CA ILE A 127 26.76 -15.06 -3.16
C ILE A 127 26.20 -14.35 -4.39
N ILE A 128 27.06 -13.65 -5.13
CA ILE A 128 26.72 -12.97 -6.38
C ILE A 128 26.80 -14.00 -7.52
N VAL A 129 25.72 -14.13 -8.30
CA VAL A 129 25.59 -15.16 -9.34
C VAL A 129 25.65 -14.61 -10.76
N GLY A 130 25.58 -13.29 -10.92
CA GLY A 130 25.57 -12.65 -12.22
C GLY A 130 25.32 -11.15 -12.15
N VAL A 131 25.45 -10.50 -13.30
CA VAL A 131 25.30 -9.05 -13.49
C VAL A 131 24.24 -8.80 -14.57
N VAL A 132 23.43 -7.76 -14.39
CA VAL A 132 22.42 -7.33 -15.37
C VAL A 132 22.75 -5.91 -15.79
N GLY A 133 22.99 -5.71 -17.10
CA GLY A 133 23.13 -4.38 -17.68
C GLY A 133 21.75 -3.78 -18.01
N TYR A 134 21.54 -2.51 -17.68
CA TYR A 134 20.34 -1.77 -18.03
C TYR A 134 20.68 -0.65 -19.02
N VAL A 135 19.77 -0.38 -19.97
CA VAL A 135 19.84 0.76 -20.87
C VAL A 135 18.59 1.61 -20.75
N GLU A 136 18.80 2.93 -20.82
CA GLU A 136 17.75 3.91 -20.89
C GLU A 136 17.10 3.89 -22.26
N THR A 137 15.79 3.67 -22.28
CA THR A 137 14.94 3.78 -23.46
C THR A 137 13.90 4.88 -23.21
N PRO A 138 13.26 5.46 -24.24
CA PRO A 138 12.21 6.47 -24.03
C PRO A 138 11.03 5.97 -23.18
N TYR A 139 10.87 4.65 -23.04
CA TYR A 139 9.85 4.01 -22.20
C TYR A 139 10.37 3.59 -20.81
N GLY A 140 11.59 3.98 -20.45
CA GLY A 140 12.26 3.65 -19.19
C GLY A 140 13.43 2.67 -19.34
N LEU A 141 13.94 2.19 -18.19
CA LEU A 141 15.07 1.26 -18.14
C LEU A 141 14.67 -0.13 -18.62
N LYS A 142 15.37 -0.67 -19.62
CA LYS A 142 15.22 -2.04 -20.08
C LYS A 142 16.49 -2.86 -19.81
N PRO A 143 16.36 -4.14 -19.40
CA PRO A 143 17.51 -5.02 -19.27
C PRO A 143 18.05 -5.33 -20.67
N LEU A 144 19.36 -5.16 -20.86
CA LEU A 144 20.05 -5.52 -22.11
C LEU A 144 20.39 -7.01 -22.13
N LYS A 145 21.35 -7.42 -21.29
CA LYS A 145 21.82 -8.80 -21.15
C LYS A 145 22.07 -9.08 -19.68
N THR A 146 21.82 -10.32 -19.28
CA THR A 146 22.22 -10.87 -17.99
C THR A 146 23.38 -11.82 -18.23
N VAL A 147 24.50 -11.60 -17.53
CA VAL A 147 25.67 -12.48 -17.57
C VAL A 147 25.71 -13.24 -16.26
N PHE A 148 25.69 -14.58 -16.33
CA PHE A 148 25.81 -15.45 -15.16
C PHE A 148 27.25 -15.94 -14.98
N ALA A 149 27.59 -16.31 -13.75
CA ALA A 149 28.83 -17.03 -13.47
C ALA A 149 28.82 -18.42 -14.15
N GLU A 150 30.00 -18.94 -14.50
CA GLU A 150 30.13 -20.26 -15.12
C GLU A 150 29.73 -21.38 -14.15
N HIS A 151 30.12 -21.26 -12.88
CA HIS A 151 29.85 -22.24 -11.85
C HIS A 151 28.76 -21.75 -10.90
N LEU A 152 27.56 -22.34 -10.99
CA LEU A 152 26.45 -22.07 -10.09
C LEU A 152 26.31 -23.17 -9.03
N SER A 153 26.26 -22.76 -7.76
CA SER A 153 25.90 -23.63 -6.63
C SER A 153 24.52 -24.26 -6.81
N GLU A 154 24.32 -25.47 -6.29
CA GLU A 154 23.04 -26.17 -6.34
C GLU A 154 21.90 -25.39 -5.66
N ASP A 155 22.17 -24.69 -4.56
CA ASP A 155 21.21 -23.84 -3.87
C ASP A 155 20.64 -22.72 -4.75
N CYS A 156 21.47 -22.17 -5.64
CA CYS A 156 21.02 -21.20 -6.63
C CYS A 156 20.11 -21.88 -7.66
N ARG A 157 20.50 -23.06 -8.16
CA ARG A 157 19.75 -23.80 -9.18
C ARG A 157 18.36 -24.22 -8.68
N ARG A 158 18.25 -24.59 -7.40
CA ARG A 158 16.96 -24.90 -6.74
C ARG A 158 15.95 -23.75 -6.85
N ARG A 159 16.39 -22.50 -6.90
CA ARG A 159 15.48 -21.34 -7.00
C ARG A 159 14.75 -21.25 -8.34
N PHE A 160 15.24 -21.90 -9.40
CA PHE A 160 14.61 -21.86 -10.72
C PHE A 160 13.41 -22.80 -10.85
N TYR A 161 13.30 -23.82 -9.98
CA TYR A 161 12.27 -24.86 -10.11
C TYR A 161 11.40 -24.96 -8.86
N LYS A 162 10.10 -25.14 -9.07
CA LYS A 162 9.17 -25.44 -7.97
C LYS A 162 9.31 -26.88 -7.48
N ASN A 163 9.49 -27.83 -8.41
CA ASN A 163 9.58 -29.28 -8.13
C ASN A 163 11.00 -29.79 -8.43
N TRP A 164 12.01 -29.28 -7.72
CA TRP A 164 13.42 -29.63 -7.92
C TRP A 164 13.67 -31.16 -7.81
N TYR A 165 13.12 -31.79 -6.76
CA TYR A 165 13.32 -33.20 -6.45
C TYR A 165 12.79 -34.16 -7.53
N VAL A 166 11.72 -33.80 -8.23
CA VAL A 166 11.12 -34.64 -9.28
C VAL A 166 11.99 -34.66 -10.54
N LEU A 167 12.63 -33.54 -10.85
CA LEU A 167 13.41 -33.36 -12.07
C LEU A 167 14.79 -34.02 -11.99
N PHE A 168 15.42 -34.03 -10.81
CA PHE A 168 16.73 -34.64 -10.62
C PHE A 168 16.67 -36.15 -10.28
N GLY A 169 15.53 -36.65 -9.81
CA GLY A 169 15.35 -38.08 -9.49
C GLY A 169 15.14 -39.01 -10.70
N LYS A 170 15.01 -38.49 -11.93
CA LYS A 170 14.66 -39.31 -13.11
C LYS A 170 15.63 -39.30 -14.29
N ASN A 171 16.64 -38.43 -14.36
CA ASN A 171 17.81 -38.56 -15.25
C ASN A 171 18.72 -37.34 -15.01
N GLY A 172 19.92 -37.58 -14.48
CA GLY A 172 20.88 -36.56 -14.04
C GLY A 172 21.61 -35.84 -15.18
N TYR A 173 20.90 -35.27 -16.16
CA TYR A 173 21.54 -34.53 -17.24
C TYR A 173 20.82 -33.23 -17.61
N LEU A 174 21.67 -32.20 -17.74
CA LEU A 174 21.56 -30.98 -18.54
C LEU A 174 20.81 -29.79 -17.93
N PHE A 175 21.60 -28.82 -17.47
CA PHE A 175 21.34 -27.41 -17.76
C PHE A 175 22.67 -26.74 -18.11
N ASN A 176 23.02 -26.76 -19.40
CA ASN A 176 24.00 -25.83 -19.97
C ASN A 176 23.22 -24.56 -20.32
N PHE A 177 23.50 -23.46 -19.61
CA PHE A 177 23.09 -22.13 -20.06
C PHE A 177 23.93 -21.81 -21.30
N SER A 178 23.36 -21.97 -22.49
CA SER A 178 24.02 -21.56 -23.75
C SER A 178 24.33 -20.06 -23.69
N GLN A 179 25.55 -19.72 -24.13
CA GLN A 179 26.17 -18.38 -24.19
C GLN A 179 25.38 -17.36 -25.05
#